data_AF-A0A1H1PVR9-F1
#
_entry.id   AF-A0A1H1PVR9-F1
#
_cell.length_a   1.000
_cell.length_b   1.000
_cell.length_c   1.000
_cell.angle_alpha   90.00
_cell.angle_beta   90.00
_cell.angle_gamma   90.00
#
_symmetry.space_group_name_H-M   'P 1'
#
loop_
_entity.id
_entity.type
_entity.pdbx_description
1 polymer ?
#
loop_
_entity_poly.entity_id
_entity_poly.type
_entity_poly.pdbx_seq_one_letter_code
_entity_poly.pdbx_strand_id
1 'polypeptide(L)'
;MRLAGIFILAFVISAISGVAAHAAVSLLPDWDDAAGRGLGEAFRLLLTAIYVILGMILYGLAVWRRNRERRLKRVLYILLLVPFLVVVLGLIDNGVHRIDWLRESVGMVQMFVPLWSVALAQWLILHIYLSRQTRLAKAAST
;
A
#
# COMPACT_ATOMS: atom_id res chain seq x y z
N MET A 1 6.09 -20.76 12.39
CA MET A 1 5.40 -20.74 11.09
C MET A 1 6.42 -20.79 9.95
N ARG A 2 6.21 -21.67 8.96
CA ARG A 2 7.03 -21.69 7.73
C ARG A 2 6.81 -20.39 6.95
N LEU A 3 7.81 -19.96 6.19
CA LEU A 3 7.79 -18.72 5.40
C LEU A 3 6.51 -18.57 4.56
N ALA A 4 6.04 -19.66 3.96
CA ALA A 4 4.79 -19.70 3.18
C ALA A 4 3.56 -19.26 4.00
N GLY A 5 3.45 -19.67 5.27
CA GLY A 5 2.33 -19.27 6.13
C GLY A 5 2.35 -17.77 6.46
N ILE A 6 3.54 -17.18 6.57
CA ILE A 6 3.69 -15.73 6.78
C ILE A 6 3.32 -14.95 5.52
N PHE A 7 3.61 -15.48 4.34
CA PHE A 7 3.18 -14.90 3.08
C PHE A 7 1.66 -14.93 2.92
N ILE A 8 1.01 -16.04 3.27
CA ILE A 8 -0.47 -16.11 3.29
C ILE A 8 -1.04 -15.11 4.29
N LEU A 9 -0.45 -15.01 5.49
CA LEU A 9 -0.88 -14.03 6.48
C LEU A 9 -0.71 -12.60 5.98
N ALA A 10 0.43 -12.27 5.36
CA ALA A 10 0.69 -10.96 4.77
C ALA A 10 -0.32 -10.63 3.68
N PHE A 11 -0.63 -11.59 2.80
CA PHE A 11 -1.65 -11.44 1.77
C PHE A 11 -3.03 -11.13 2.37
N VAL A 12 -3.52 -11.98 3.28
CA VAL A 12 -4.85 -11.84 3.89
C VAL A 12 -4.98 -10.53 4.65
N ILE A 13 -4.02 -10.21 5.53
CA ILE A 13 -4.08 -8.98 6.33
C ILE A 13 -3.96 -7.74 5.44
N SER A 14 -3.18 -7.79 4.36
CA SER A 14 -3.10 -6.68 3.43
C SER A 14 -4.39 -6.45 2.65
N ALA A 15 -5.08 -7.51 2.23
CA ALA A 15 -6.38 -7.40 1.58
C ALA A 15 -7.41 -6.80 2.54
N ILE A 16 -7.46 -7.30 3.80
CA ILE A 16 -8.33 -6.74 4.84
C ILE A 16 -8.00 -5.27 5.09
N SER A 17 -6.72 -4.93 5.18
CA SER A 17 -6.26 -3.55 5.40
C SER A 17 -6.66 -2.63 4.24
N GLY A 18 -6.52 -3.07 3.00
CA GLY A 18 -6.95 -2.34 1.82
C GLY A 18 -8.47 -2.13 1.78
N VAL A 19 -9.26 -3.17 2.08
CA VAL A 19 -10.73 -3.08 2.15
C VAL A 19 -11.18 -2.16 3.29
N ALA A 20 -10.55 -2.27 4.47
CA ALA A 20 -10.87 -1.41 5.61
C ALA A 20 -10.53 0.05 5.32
N ALA A 21 -9.38 0.31 4.70
CA ALA A 21 -8.99 1.65 4.26
C ALA A 21 -9.94 2.19 3.18
N HIS A 22 -10.35 1.35 2.22
CA HIS A 22 -11.34 1.72 1.20
C HIS A 22 -12.67 2.12 1.85
N ALA A 23 -13.17 1.30 2.78
CA ALA A 23 -14.40 1.58 3.50
C ALA A 23 -14.31 2.86 4.36
N ALA A 24 -13.18 3.06 5.04
CA ALA A 24 -12.94 4.28 5.82
C ALA A 24 -12.93 5.54 4.94
N VAL A 25 -12.36 5.45 3.74
CA VAL A 25 -12.36 6.55 2.78
C VAL A 25 -13.77 6.82 2.23
N SER A 26 -14.58 5.80 1.99
CA SER A 26 -15.99 5.98 1.55
C SER A 26 -16.86 6.74 2.56
N LEU A 27 -16.41 6.92 3.81
CA LEU A 27 -17.11 7.71 4.83
C LEU A 27 -16.71 9.20 4.81
N LEU A 28 -15.69 9.57 4.05
CA LEU A 28 -15.21 10.94 3.96
C LEU A 28 -16.07 11.77 2.99
N PRO A 29 -15.97 13.11 3.02
CA PRO A 29 -16.68 13.97 2.08
C PRO A 29 -16.39 13.57 0.64
N ASP A 30 -17.46 13.45 -0.13
CA ASP A 30 -17.43 13.20 -1.56
C ASP A 30 -18.13 14.36 -2.28
N TRP A 31 -17.44 14.91 -3.27
CA TRP A 31 -17.88 16.08 -4.04
C TRP A 31 -18.29 15.72 -5.47
N ASP A 32 -18.19 14.44 -5.84
CA ASP A 32 -18.51 13.97 -7.19
C ASP A 32 -19.98 13.60 -7.34
N ASP A 33 -20.48 13.77 -8.57
CA ASP A 33 -21.80 13.30 -8.99
C ASP A 33 -21.86 11.77 -8.96
N ALA A 34 -23.07 11.20 -8.93
CA ALA A 34 -23.28 9.76 -8.75
C ALA A 34 -22.49 8.87 -9.75
N ALA A 35 -22.35 9.31 -11.00
CA ALA A 35 -21.56 8.61 -12.01
C ALA A 35 -20.05 8.68 -11.74
N GLY A 36 -19.55 9.85 -11.30
CA GLY A 36 -18.15 10.04 -10.90
C GLY A 36 -17.78 9.21 -9.69
N ARG A 37 -18.66 9.19 -8.67
CA ARG A 37 -18.53 8.35 -7.48
C ARG A 37 -18.41 6.87 -7.82
N GLY A 38 -19.35 6.34 -8.61
CA GLY A 38 -19.34 4.93 -8.98
C GLY A 38 -18.07 4.50 -9.73
N LEU A 39 -17.58 5.36 -10.62
CA LEU A 39 -16.33 5.10 -11.34
C LEU A 39 -15.12 5.17 -10.40
N GLY A 40 -15.06 6.18 -9.52
CA GLY A 40 -14.00 6.35 -8.54
C GLY A 40 -13.90 5.17 -7.56
N GLU A 41 -15.03 4.70 -7.06
CA GLU A 41 -15.11 3.52 -6.18
C GLU A 41 -14.62 2.25 -6.88
N ALA A 42 -15.13 1.99 -8.10
CA ALA A 42 -14.73 0.82 -8.87
C ALA A 42 -13.23 0.84 -9.18
N PHE A 43 -12.70 2.00 -9.58
CA PHE A 43 -11.29 2.18 -9.89
C PHE A 43 -10.42 2.00 -8.64
N ARG A 44 -10.81 2.58 -7.50
CA ARG A 44 -10.11 2.42 -6.22
C ARG A 44 -10.07 0.97 -5.78
N LEU A 45 -11.18 0.24 -5.92
CA LEU A 45 -11.26 -1.18 -5.55
C LEU A 45 -10.39 -2.05 -6.47
N LEU A 46 -10.45 -1.81 -7.78
CA LEU A 46 -9.61 -2.50 -8.76
C LEU A 46 -8.12 -2.24 -8.50
N LEU A 47 -7.72 -0.99 -8.31
CA LEU A 47 -6.34 -0.62 -7.99
C LEU A 47 -5.87 -1.28 -6.70
N THR A 48 -6.71 -1.31 -5.66
CA THR A 48 -6.39 -1.97 -4.39
C THR A 48 -6.13 -3.47 -4.60
N ALA A 49 -6.97 -4.16 -5.37
CA ALA A 49 -6.80 -5.58 -5.67
C ALA A 49 -5.49 -5.85 -6.44
N ILE A 50 -5.20 -5.02 -7.46
CA ILE A 50 -3.93 -5.08 -8.21
C ILE A 50 -2.74 -4.85 -7.27
N TYR A 51 -2.85 -3.90 -6.34
CA TYR A 51 -1.79 -3.57 -5.40
C TYR A 51 -1.46 -4.72 -4.43
N VAL A 52 -2.49 -5.45 -3.97
CA VAL A 52 -2.29 -6.63 -3.13
C VAL A 52 -1.44 -7.67 -3.87
N ILE A 53 -1.76 -7.94 -5.14
CA ILE A 53 -1.05 -8.91 -5.98
C ILE A 53 0.37 -8.42 -6.28
N LEU A 54 0.52 -7.16 -6.69
CA LEU A 54 1.81 -6.56 -7.01
C LEU A 54 2.75 -6.58 -5.80
N GLY A 55 2.25 -6.18 -4.64
CA GLY A 55 3.01 -6.21 -3.38
C GLY A 55 3.46 -7.63 -3.03
N MET A 56 2.58 -8.61 -3.19
CA MET A 56 2.90 -10.02 -2.96
C MET A 56 4.07 -10.50 -3.83
N ILE A 57 4.05 -10.17 -5.12
CA ILE A 57 5.12 -10.52 -6.06
C ILE A 57 6.44 -9.84 -5.66
N LEU A 58 6.41 -8.52 -5.46
CA LEU A 58 7.63 -7.74 -5.20
C LEU A 58 8.25 -8.09 -3.86
N TYR A 59 7.45 -8.22 -2.80
CA TYR A 59 7.94 -8.65 -1.50
C TYR A 59 8.39 -10.12 -1.51
N GLY A 60 7.69 -11.00 -2.23
CA GLY A 60 8.11 -12.38 -2.48
C GLY A 60 9.54 -12.46 -3.05
N LEU A 61 9.79 -11.70 -4.11
CA LEU A 61 11.10 -11.60 -4.74
C LEU A 61 12.17 -10.98 -3.81
N ALA A 62 11.78 -10.00 -3.00
CA ALA A 62 12.69 -9.36 -2.05
C ALA A 62 13.17 -10.31 -0.94
N VAL A 63 12.27 -11.16 -0.44
CA VAL A 63 12.56 -12.12 0.64
C VAL A 63 13.43 -13.28 0.14
N TRP A 64 13.40 -13.64 -1.14
CA TRP A 64 14.24 -14.73 -1.65
C TRP A 64 15.75 -14.42 -1.63
N ARG A 65 16.14 -13.15 -1.66
CA ARG A 65 17.54 -12.71 -1.88
C ARG A 65 18.37 -12.64 -0.59
N ARG A 66 19.71 -12.58 -0.69
CA ARG A 66 20.66 -12.54 0.46
C ARG A 66 20.54 -11.28 1.35
N ASN A 67 20.06 -10.14 0.81
CA ASN A 67 19.87 -8.87 1.52
C ASN A 67 18.38 -8.53 1.74
N ARG A 68 17.65 -9.45 2.40
CA ARG A 68 16.18 -9.41 2.54
C ARG A 68 15.65 -8.10 3.12
N GLU A 69 16.18 -7.65 4.26
CA GLU A 69 15.69 -6.44 4.94
C GLU A 69 15.84 -5.17 4.10
N ARG A 70 17.02 -4.94 3.50
CA ARG A 70 17.25 -3.75 2.66
C ARG A 70 16.34 -3.77 1.43
N ARG A 71 16.11 -4.94 0.84
CA ARG A 71 15.22 -5.08 -0.32
C ARG A 71 13.75 -4.89 0.06
N LEU A 72 13.30 -5.42 1.19
CA LEU A 72 11.95 -5.17 1.70
C LEU A 72 11.69 -3.67 1.88
N LYS A 73 12.64 -2.94 2.50
CA LYS A 73 12.51 -1.48 2.64
C LYS A 73 12.45 -0.77 1.29
N ARG A 74 13.29 -1.18 0.32
CA ARG A 74 13.24 -0.62 -1.05
C ARG A 74 11.90 -0.88 -1.74
N VAL A 75 11.37 -2.10 -1.64
CA VAL A 75 10.05 -2.43 -2.20
C VAL A 75 8.97 -1.58 -1.55
N LEU A 76 8.98 -1.43 -0.22
CA LEU A 76 8.06 -0.52 0.46
C LEU A 76 8.18 0.91 -0.08
N TYR A 77 9.40 1.45 -0.16
CA TYR A 77 9.59 2.81 -0.67
C TYR A 77 9.08 2.96 -2.09
N ILE A 78 9.33 1.99 -2.98
CA ILE A 78 8.81 2.04 -4.35
C ILE A 78 7.28 2.03 -4.35
N LEU A 79 6.65 1.15 -3.56
CA LEU A 79 5.20 1.02 -3.45
C LEU A 79 4.53 2.24 -2.77
N LEU A 80 5.23 2.97 -1.92
CA LEU A 80 4.69 4.21 -1.35
C LEU A 80 4.94 5.41 -2.27
N LEU A 81 6.11 5.45 -2.90
CA LEU A 81 6.57 6.58 -3.69
C LEU A 81 5.78 6.74 -4.99
N VAL A 82 5.43 5.65 -5.68
CA VAL A 82 4.71 5.76 -6.96
C VAL A 82 3.36 6.46 -6.78
N PRO A 83 2.45 6.01 -5.88
CA PRO A 83 1.20 6.73 -5.63
C PRO A 83 1.43 8.14 -5.08
N PHE A 84 2.45 8.33 -4.23
CA PHE A 84 2.80 9.65 -3.70
C PHE A 84 3.18 10.64 -4.81
N LEU A 85 3.99 10.21 -5.78
CA LEU A 85 4.36 11.04 -6.92
C LEU A 85 3.14 11.38 -7.78
N VAL A 86 2.19 10.46 -7.96
CA VAL A 86 0.94 10.75 -8.67
C VAL A 86 0.14 11.84 -7.96
N VAL A 87 0.02 11.77 -6.63
CA VAL A 87 -0.62 12.84 -5.83
C VAL A 87 0.12 14.16 -6.03
N VAL A 88 1.45 14.20 -5.86
CA VAL A 88 2.23 15.44 -5.99
C VAL A 88 2.10 16.05 -7.39
N LEU A 89 2.16 15.23 -8.44
CA LEU A 89 2.00 15.71 -9.82
C LEU A 89 0.59 16.25 -10.06
N GLY A 90 -0.44 15.59 -9.55
CA GLY A 90 -1.82 16.09 -9.62
C GLY A 90 -2.01 17.42 -8.88
N LEU A 91 -1.38 17.59 -7.71
CA LEU A 91 -1.44 18.86 -6.97
C LEU A 91 -0.77 20.01 -7.72
N ILE A 92 0.35 19.74 -8.39
CA ILE A 92 1.04 20.73 -9.24
C ILE A 92 0.12 21.13 -10.40
N ASP A 93 -0.45 20.14 -11.09
CA ASP A 93 -1.34 20.36 -12.22
C ASP A 93 -2.59 21.17 -11.84
N ASN A 94 -3.21 20.86 -10.70
CA ASN A 94 -4.35 21.60 -10.16
C ASN A 94 -3.98 23.06 -9.83
N GLY A 95 -2.77 23.28 -9.28
CA GLY A 95 -2.26 24.62 -9.00
C GLY A 95 -2.06 25.45 -10.27
N VAL A 96 -1.59 24.84 -11.36
CA VAL A 96 -1.44 25.48 -12.67
C VAL A 96 -2.81 25.86 -13.25
N HIS A 97 -3.79 24.97 -13.15
CA HIS A 97 -5.13 25.16 -13.73
C HIS A 97 -6.13 25.89 -12.81
N ARG A 98 -5.70 26.33 -11.62
CA ARG A 98 -6.53 27.03 -10.62
C ARG A 98 -7.81 26.26 -10.24
N ILE A 99 -7.70 24.93 -10.17
CA ILE A 99 -8.77 24.04 -9.74
C ILE A 99 -8.88 24.11 -8.21
N ASP A 100 -10.06 23.81 -7.66
CA ASP A 100 -10.28 23.79 -6.21
C ASP A 100 -9.32 22.82 -5.53
N TRP A 101 -8.30 23.40 -4.88
CA TRP A 101 -7.16 22.66 -4.37
C TRP A 101 -7.56 21.72 -3.24
N LEU A 102 -8.53 22.09 -2.41
CA LEU A 102 -8.94 21.27 -1.26
C LEU A 102 -9.68 20.02 -1.72
N ARG A 103 -10.69 20.19 -2.59
CA ARG A 103 -11.50 19.10 -3.13
C ARG A 103 -10.62 18.06 -3.82
N GLU A 104 -9.78 18.50 -4.74
CA GLU A 104 -8.95 17.58 -5.54
C GLU A 104 -7.85 16.93 -4.70
N SER A 105 -7.21 17.67 -3.79
CA SER A 105 -6.20 17.10 -2.90
C SER A 105 -6.77 15.95 -2.08
N VAL A 106 -7.96 16.17 -1.51
CA VAL A 106 -8.62 15.16 -0.70
C VAL A 106 -9.01 13.96 -1.58
N GLY A 107 -9.63 14.18 -2.74
CA GLY A 107 -9.99 13.10 -3.68
C GLY A 107 -8.77 12.24 -4.09
N MET A 108 -7.65 12.88 -4.44
CA MET A 108 -6.40 12.19 -4.78
C MET A 108 -5.86 11.35 -3.61
N VAL A 109 -5.79 11.94 -2.41
CA VAL A 109 -5.31 11.22 -1.22
C VAL A 109 -6.23 10.04 -0.92
N GLN A 110 -7.55 10.26 -0.93
CA GLN A 110 -8.57 9.24 -0.73
C GLN A 110 -8.43 8.06 -1.70
N MET A 111 -8.09 8.32 -2.97
CA MET A 111 -7.85 7.28 -3.97
C MET A 111 -6.68 6.35 -3.61
N PHE A 112 -5.59 6.89 -3.05
CA PHE A 112 -4.34 6.14 -2.84
C PHE A 112 -4.13 5.62 -1.41
N VAL A 113 -4.88 6.10 -0.42
CA VAL A 113 -4.82 5.61 0.97
C VAL A 113 -4.93 4.07 1.07
N PRO A 114 -5.87 3.40 0.37
CA PRO A 114 -5.95 1.94 0.41
C PRO A 114 -4.67 1.24 -0.08
N LEU A 115 -4.02 1.79 -1.10
CA LEU A 115 -2.79 1.23 -1.67
C LEU A 115 -1.63 1.33 -0.68
N TRP A 116 -1.47 2.47 -0.03
CA TRP A 116 -0.46 2.65 1.03
C TRP A 116 -0.71 1.69 2.20
N SER A 117 -1.98 1.52 2.59
CA SER A 117 -2.37 0.60 3.66
C SER A 117 -1.97 -0.85 3.34
N VAL A 118 -2.27 -1.32 2.13
CA VAL A 118 -1.86 -2.65 1.63
C VAL A 118 -0.34 -2.82 1.71
N ALA A 119 0.41 -1.87 1.15
CA ALA A 119 1.87 -1.96 1.07
C ALA A 119 2.52 -1.98 2.46
N LEU A 120 2.02 -1.14 3.39
CA LEU A 120 2.49 -1.08 4.77
C LEU A 120 2.16 -2.36 5.53
N ALA A 121 0.94 -2.89 5.40
CA ALA A 121 0.52 -4.12 6.07
C ALA A 121 1.40 -5.32 5.68
N GLN A 122 1.63 -5.52 4.39
CA GLN A 122 2.51 -6.60 3.91
C GLN A 122 3.94 -6.43 4.42
N TRP A 123 4.48 -5.22 4.32
CA TRP A 123 5.82 -4.93 4.82
C TRP A 123 5.94 -5.19 6.31
N LEU A 124 4.99 -4.74 7.12
CA LEU A 124 5.06 -4.84 8.57
C LEU A 124 5.11 -6.30 9.02
N ILE A 125 4.25 -7.14 8.45
CA ILE A 125 4.21 -8.59 8.76
C ILE A 125 5.54 -9.25 8.40
N LEU A 126 6.06 -8.99 7.19
CA LEU A 126 7.31 -9.57 6.72
C LEU A 126 8.52 -9.04 7.51
N HIS A 127 8.53 -7.74 7.82
CA HIS A 127 9.57 -7.09 8.60
C HIS A 127 9.64 -7.65 10.01
N ILE A 128 8.51 -7.79 10.70
CA ILE A 128 8.44 -8.38 12.04
C ILE A 128 8.95 -9.82 12.01
N TYR A 129 8.51 -10.62 11.03
CA TYR A 129 8.94 -12.01 10.91
C TYR A 129 10.45 -12.14 10.71
N LEU A 130 11.03 -11.42 9.74
CA LEU A 130 12.46 -11.48 9.47
C LEU A 130 13.29 -10.91 10.63
N SER A 131 12.84 -9.83 11.25
CA SER A 131 13.55 -9.24 12.40
C SER A 131 13.62 -10.22 13.57
N ARG A 132 12.54 -10.99 13.82
CA ARG A 132 12.53 -12.05 14.83
C ARG A 132 13.50 -13.18 14.48
N GLN A 133 13.54 -13.62 13.21
CA GLN A 133 14.49 -14.65 12.77
C GLN A 133 15.95 -14.22 12.96
N THR A 134 16.30 -12.99 12.56
CA THR A 134 17.66 -12.47 12.73
C THR A 134 18.07 -12.41 14.21
N ARG A 135 17.16 -12.01 15.09
CA ARG A 135 17.43 -11.99 16.54
C ARG A 135 17.66 -13.38 17.12
N LEU A 136 16.82 -14.36 16.76
CA LEU A 136 16.96 -15.74 17.24
C LEU A 136 18.25 -16.39 16.72
N ALA A 137 18.61 -16.16 15.46
CA ALA A 137 19.87 -16.64 14.90
C ALA A 137 21.09 -16.06 15.63
N LYS A 138 21.04 -14.76 15.97
CA LYS A 138 22.11 -14.11 16.74
C LYS A 138 22.25 -14.69 18.15
N ALA A 139 21.13 -14.91 18.84
CA ALA A 139 21.13 -15.48 20.20
C ALA A 139 21.62 -16.94 20.25
N ALA A 140 21.41 -17.71 19.18
CA ALA A 140 21.93 -19.08 19.08
C ALA A 140 23.43 -19.16 18.75
N SER A 141 24.05 -18.04 18.32
CA SER A 141 25.46 -17.96 17.95
C SER A 141 26.36 -17.37 19.05
N THR A 142 25.77 -16.98 20.18
CA THR A 142 26.44 -16.45 21.38
C THR A 142 26.31 -17.44 22.52
#